data_AF-A0A143QC69-F1
#
_entry.id   AF-A0A143QC69-F1
#
_cell.length_a   1.000
_cell.length_b   1.000
_cell.length_c   1.000
_cell.angle_alpha   90.00
_cell.angle_beta   90.00
_cell.angle_gamma   90.00
#
_symmetry.space_group_name_H-M   'P 1'
#
loop_
_entity.id
_entity.type
_entity.pdbx_description
1 polymer ?
#
loop_
_entity_poly.entity_id
_entity_poly.type
_entity_poly.pdbx_seq_one_letter_code
_entity_poly.pdbx_strand_id
1 'polypeptide(L)'
;MDQLLAGDGLSPNDIRRFLTRIAAIVVDEVVQDGGAVGTTDDAATAIDTITALEELKAAAAGAQAVLTTRVADTIRQQRRDAPIRHHDHIRPHEDGGPTTADNGLGLCAACNHAKQGDGWTTTRTSDPDGNDRHTVEFRTPTGHTYRSISPSLPIPWKRAG
;
A
#
# COMPACT_ATOMS: atom_id res chain seq x y z
N MET A 1 -10.09 19.77 -3.30
CA MET A 1 -8.69 19.53 -3.67
C MET A 1 -8.65 18.28 -4.53
N ASP A 2 -9.14 18.40 -5.77
CA ASP A 2 -9.27 17.28 -6.71
C ASP A 2 -8.90 17.77 -8.11
N GLN A 3 -7.74 18.41 -8.20
CA GLN A 3 -7.11 18.67 -9.48
C GLN A 3 -6.25 17.45 -9.78
N LEU A 4 -6.93 16.39 -10.23
CA LEU A 4 -6.29 15.23 -10.79
C LEU A 4 -5.32 15.72 -11.86
N LEU A 5 -4.06 15.30 -11.79
CA LEU A 5 -3.15 15.29 -12.91
C LEU A 5 -3.79 14.38 -13.97
N ALA A 6 -4.73 14.92 -14.74
CA ALA A 6 -5.29 14.27 -15.89
C ALA A 6 -4.17 14.26 -16.91
N GLY A 7 -3.37 13.20 -16.89
CA GLY A 7 -2.52 12.86 -18.03
C GLY A 7 -3.37 12.80 -19.29
N ASP A 8 -2.70 12.78 -20.44
CA ASP A 8 -3.24 12.62 -21.79
C ASP A 8 -4.09 11.34 -22.04
N GLY A 9 -4.43 10.60 -20.99
CA GLY A 9 -5.31 9.43 -21.05
C GLY A 9 -4.61 8.13 -21.44
N LEU A 10 -3.27 8.10 -21.46
CA LEU A 10 -2.51 6.88 -21.76
C LEU A 10 -2.88 5.75 -20.79
N SER A 11 -3.28 4.61 -21.35
CA SER A 11 -3.52 3.41 -20.56
C SER A 11 -2.19 2.79 -20.11
N PRO A 12 -2.18 1.93 -19.06
CA PRO A 12 -1.00 1.16 -18.70
C PRO A 12 -0.43 0.33 -19.87
N ASN A 13 -1.27 -0.05 -20.83
CA ASN A 13 -0.83 -0.79 -22.01
C ASN A 13 -0.12 0.11 -23.03
N ASP A 14 -0.59 1.35 -23.21
CA ASP A 14 0.08 2.34 -24.06
C ASP A 14 1.46 2.70 -23.52
N ILE A 15 1.57 2.84 -22.19
CA ILE A 15 2.85 3.04 -21.49
C ILE A 15 3.80 1.85 -21.78
N ARG A 16 3.34 0.60 -21.62
CA ARG A 16 4.17 -0.59 -21.92
C ARG A 16 4.63 -0.61 -23.37
N ARG A 17 3.73 -0.32 -24.32
CA ARG A 17 4.06 -0.27 -25.75
C ARG A 17 5.08 0.80 -26.06
N PHE A 18 4.97 1.97 -25.43
CA PHE A 18 5.94 3.04 -25.54
C PHE A 18 7.32 2.62 -25.02
N LEU A 19 7.38 2.00 -23.84
CA LEU A 19 8.62 1.48 -23.28
C LEU A 19 9.29 0.42 -24.18
N THR A 20 8.51 -0.47 -24.80
CA THR A 20 9.04 -1.44 -25.78
C THR A 20 9.66 -0.74 -26.99
N ARG A 21 9.11 0.38 -27.45
CA ARG A 21 9.69 1.17 -28.55
C ARG A 21 11.01 1.83 -28.14
N ILE A 22 11.12 2.32 -26.91
CA ILE A 22 12.38 2.87 -26.39
C ILE A 22 13.44 1.77 -26.30
N ALA A 23 13.08 0.58 -25.82
CA ALA A 23 14.02 -0.54 -25.74
C ALA A 23 14.57 -0.96 -27.13
N ALA A 24 13.81 -0.75 -28.20
CA ALA A 24 14.25 -1.01 -29.55
C ALA A 24 15.37 -0.06 -30.04
N ILE A 25 15.52 1.13 -29.45
CA ILE A 25 16.63 2.06 -29.76
C ILE A 25 17.98 1.37 -29.48
N VAL A 26 18.07 0.67 -28.35
CA VAL A 26 19.29 -0.07 -27.95
C VAL A 26 19.58 -1.25 -28.89
N VAL A 27 18.54 -1.84 -29.50
CA VAL A 27 18.69 -2.98 -30.41
C VAL A 27 19.09 -2.53 -31.82
N ASP A 28 18.56 -1.40 -32.29
CA ASP A 28 18.83 -0.89 -33.63
C ASP A 28 20.30 -0.40 -33.74
N GLU A 29 20.83 0.28 -32.71
CA GLU A 29 22.25 0.69 -32.67
C GLU A 29 23.21 -0.52 -32.70
N VAL A 30 22.90 -1.61 -32.00
CA VAL A 30 23.72 -2.84 -31.96
C VAL A 30 23.70 -3.62 -33.29
N VAL A 31 22.63 -3.47 -34.08
CA VAL A 31 22.49 -4.15 -35.39
C VAL A 31 23.18 -3.37 -36.51
N GLN A 32 23.37 -2.05 -36.39
CA GLN A 32 23.98 -1.21 -37.43
C GLN A 32 25.52 -1.22 -37.45
N ASP A 33 26.19 -1.84 -36.46
CA ASP A 33 27.66 -1.90 -36.34
C ASP A 33 28.37 -2.83 -37.37
N GLY A 34 27.67 -3.21 -38.44
CA GLY A 34 28.14 -4.09 -39.50
C GLY A 34 28.65 -3.43 -40.79
N GLY A 35 28.72 -2.09 -40.89
CA GLY A 35 29.12 -1.46 -42.16
C GLY A 35 29.48 0.02 -42.12
N ALA A 36 30.78 0.29 -42.30
CA ALA A 36 31.40 1.53 -42.81
C ALA A 36 31.06 2.87 -42.13
N VAL A 37 32.05 3.32 -41.34
CA VAL A 37 32.17 4.65 -40.70
C VAL A 37 31.98 5.79 -41.71
N GLY A 38 30.80 6.40 -41.67
CA GLY A 38 30.52 7.73 -42.20
C GLY A 38 30.65 8.75 -41.07
N THR A 39 31.36 9.84 -41.35
CA THR A 39 31.73 10.89 -40.40
C THR A 39 30.53 11.46 -39.65
N THR A 40 30.63 11.51 -38.31
CA THR A 40 29.70 12.14 -37.35
C THR A 40 28.31 11.50 -37.22
N ASP A 41 28.25 10.29 -36.66
CA ASP A 41 27.26 10.00 -35.61
C ASP A 41 27.50 11.00 -34.47
N ASP A 42 26.70 12.07 -34.45
CA ASP A 42 26.97 13.26 -33.66
C ASP A 42 26.86 12.98 -32.16
N ALA A 43 27.99 12.98 -31.46
CA ALA A 43 28.06 12.79 -30.02
C ALA A 43 27.12 13.75 -29.26
N ALA A 44 26.85 14.94 -29.78
CA ALA A 44 25.85 15.84 -29.18
C ALA A 44 24.44 15.25 -29.28
N THR A 45 24.03 14.72 -30.44
CA THR A 45 22.76 13.99 -30.61
C THR A 45 22.64 12.77 -29.68
N ALA A 46 23.72 12.03 -29.47
CA ALA A 46 23.74 10.91 -28.52
C ALA A 46 23.57 11.40 -27.06
N ILE A 47 24.27 12.47 -26.68
CA ILE A 47 24.13 13.11 -25.37
C ILE A 47 22.71 13.64 -25.14
N ASP A 48 22.10 14.27 -26.15
CA ASP A 48 20.73 14.75 -26.10
C ASP A 48 19.74 13.60 -25.90
N THR A 49 19.96 12.47 -26.58
CA THR A 49 19.14 11.26 -26.43
C THR A 49 19.26 10.68 -25.02
N ILE A 50 20.47 10.58 -24.47
CA ILE A 50 20.71 10.14 -23.09
C ILE A 50 20.00 11.08 -22.11
N THR A 51 20.08 12.38 -22.33
CA THR A 51 19.46 13.40 -21.48
C THR A 51 17.93 13.25 -21.50
N ALA A 52 17.33 13.09 -22.67
CA ALA A 52 15.89 12.86 -22.81
C ALA A 52 15.42 11.56 -22.11
N LEU A 53 16.22 10.49 -22.18
CA LEU A 53 15.92 9.24 -21.47
C LEU A 53 15.97 9.40 -19.95
N GLU A 54 16.94 10.17 -19.45
CA GLU A 54 17.05 10.49 -18.02
C GLU A 54 15.88 11.34 -17.52
N GLU A 55 15.45 12.35 -18.28
CA GLU A 55 14.27 13.15 -17.97
C GLU A 55 13.00 12.30 -17.95
N LEU A 56 12.82 11.41 -18.93
CA LEU A 56 11.70 10.48 -18.96
C LEU A 56 11.69 9.56 -17.73
N LYS A 57 12.85 9.01 -17.35
CA LYS A 57 13.00 8.18 -16.15
C LYS A 57 12.60 8.95 -14.89
N ALA A 58 13.06 10.19 -14.74
CA ALA A 58 12.74 11.03 -13.60
C ALA A 58 11.24 11.34 -13.53
N ALA A 59 10.62 11.69 -14.65
CA ALA A 59 9.17 11.94 -14.74
C ALA A 59 8.35 10.69 -14.38
N ALA A 60 8.74 9.53 -14.89
CA ALA A 60 8.09 8.26 -14.57
C ALA A 60 8.19 7.91 -13.08
N ALA A 61 9.37 8.10 -12.47
CA ALA A 61 9.57 7.89 -11.04
C ALA A 61 8.69 8.85 -10.19
N GLY A 62 8.59 10.12 -10.58
CA GLY A 62 7.69 11.08 -9.94
C GLY A 62 6.21 10.65 -10.01
N ALA A 63 5.76 10.22 -11.19
CA ALA A 63 4.40 9.70 -11.37
C ALA A 63 4.13 8.43 -10.55
N GLN A 64 5.09 7.51 -10.47
CA GLN A 64 5.01 6.31 -9.64
C GLN A 64 4.86 6.66 -8.16
N ALA A 65 5.61 7.65 -7.66
CA ALA A 65 5.51 8.07 -6.26
C ALA A 65 4.10 8.60 -5.92
N VAL A 66 3.53 9.45 -6.78
CA VAL A 66 2.17 9.97 -6.62
C VAL A 66 1.13 8.85 -6.62
N LEU A 67 1.22 7.93 -7.59
CA LEU A 67 0.29 6.80 -7.69
C LEU A 67 0.42 5.84 -6.49
N THR A 68 1.63 5.62 -6.00
CA THR A 68 1.88 4.78 -4.82
C THR A 68 1.18 5.33 -3.59
N THR A 69 1.29 6.64 -3.34
CA THR A 69 0.57 7.30 -2.24
C THR A 69 -0.94 7.16 -2.40
N ARG A 70 -1.47 7.40 -3.60
CA ARG A 70 -2.91 7.27 -3.87
C ARG A 70 -3.44 5.85 -3.65
N VAL A 71 -2.68 4.84 -4.08
CA VAL A 71 -3.00 3.43 -3.85
C VAL A 71 -3.01 3.13 -2.35
N ALA A 72 -2.00 3.60 -1.62
CA ALA A 72 -1.94 3.43 -0.16
C ALA A 72 -3.16 4.07 0.54
N ASP A 73 -3.56 5.27 0.15
CA ASP A 73 -4.73 5.96 0.70
C ASP A 73 -6.03 5.22 0.38
N THR A 74 -6.18 4.72 -0.84
CA THR A 74 -7.33 3.93 -1.27
C THR A 74 -7.46 2.65 -0.42
N ILE A 75 -6.36 1.91 -0.24
CA ILE A 75 -6.34 0.70 0.59
C ILE A 75 -6.69 1.04 2.05
N ARG A 76 -6.13 2.13 2.59
CA ARG A 76 -6.45 2.58 3.96
C ARG A 76 -7.93 2.92 4.12
N GLN A 77 -8.52 3.61 3.14
CA GLN A 77 -9.94 3.93 3.15
C GLN A 77 -10.80 2.67 3.09
N GLN A 78 -10.51 1.74 2.17
CA GLN A 78 -11.25 0.49 2.04
C GLN A 78 -11.20 -0.37 3.31
N ARG A 79 -10.12 -0.31 4.09
CA ARG A 79 -9.97 -1.08 5.32
C ARG A 79 -10.65 -0.45 6.53
N ARG A 80 -10.82 0.87 6.57
CA ARG A 80 -11.29 1.62 7.76
C ARG A 80 -12.67 1.17 8.25
N ASP A 81 -13.60 1.03 7.31
CA ASP A 81 -15.00 0.68 7.60
C ASP A 81 -15.38 -0.68 7.02
N ALA A 82 -14.37 -1.52 6.73
CA ALA A 82 -14.61 -2.87 6.25
C ALA A 82 -15.37 -3.66 7.32
N PRO A 83 -16.44 -4.39 6.93
CA PRO A 83 -17.20 -5.18 7.90
C PRO A 83 -16.30 -6.25 8.53
N ILE A 84 -16.60 -6.59 9.79
CA ILE A 84 -15.99 -7.73 10.46
C ILE A 84 -16.32 -8.99 9.64
N ARG A 85 -15.28 -9.72 9.26
CA ARG A 85 -15.39 -10.99 8.53
C ARG A 85 -14.79 -12.16 9.30
N HIS A 86 -13.87 -11.89 10.23
CA HIS A 86 -13.24 -12.88 11.08
C HIS A 86 -13.44 -12.49 12.54
N HIS A 87 -13.90 -13.47 13.33
CA HIS A 87 -13.81 -13.46 14.77
C HIS A 87 -12.69 -14.44 15.13
N ASP A 88 -11.59 -13.90 15.65
CA ASP A 88 -10.39 -14.67 15.96
C ASP A 88 -9.88 -14.26 17.35
N HIS A 89 -8.78 -14.87 17.78
CA HIS A 89 -8.18 -14.60 19.07
C HIS A 89 -7.20 -13.43 19.01
N ILE A 90 -7.13 -12.63 20.08
CA ILE A 90 -6.11 -11.61 20.33
C ILE A 90 -4.75 -12.31 20.44
N ARG A 91 -4.61 -13.21 21.43
CA ARG A 91 -3.52 -14.19 21.48
C ARG A 91 -3.98 -15.44 20.73
N PRO A 92 -3.32 -15.83 19.62
CA PRO A 92 -3.71 -17.00 18.84
C PRO A 92 -3.91 -18.24 19.69
N HIS A 93 -4.91 -19.04 19.34
CA HIS A 93 -5.19 -20.29 20.07
C HIS A 93 -4.02 -21.28 19.97
N GLU A 94 -3.38 -21.34 18.80
CA GLU A 94 -2.19 -22.16 18.56
C GLU A 94 -1.00 -21.79 19.46
N ASP A 95 -0.92 -20.52 19.91
CA ASP A 95 0.05 -20.04 20.88
C ASP A 95 -0.41 -20.21 22.34
N GLY A 96 -1.45 -21.01 22.58
CA GLY A 96 -2.04 -21.26 23.90
C GLY A 96 -3.00 -20.17 24.39
N GLY A 97 -3.50 -19.31 23.50
CA GLY A 97 -4.55 -18.35 23.83
C GLY A 97 -5.88 -19.04 24.19
N PRO A 98 -6.56 -18.64 25.29
CA PRO A 98 -7.81 -19.28 25.68
C PRO A 98 -8.95 -18.85 24.74
N THR A 99 -9.88 -19.75 24.44
CA THR A 99 -11.09 -19.40 23.69
C THR A 99 -12.12 -18.78 24.63
N THR A 100 -12.05 -17.46 24.78
CA THR A 100 -12.94 -16.67 25.65
C THR A 100 -13.40 -15.41 24.92
N ALA A 101 -14.49 -14.80 25.40
CA ALA A 101 -14.94 -13.50 24.89
C ALA A 101 -13.86 -12.41 25.10
N ASP A 102 -13.11 -12.51 26.20
CA ASP A 102 -12.03 -11.59 26.56
C ASP A 102 -10.87 -11.61 25.55
N ASN A 103 -10.50 -12.82 25.10
CA ASN A 103 -9.48 -13.04 24.09
C ASN A 103 -10.05 -12.94 22.66
N GLY A 104 -11.33 -12.59 22.48
CA GLY A 104 -11.95 -12.47 21.16
C GLY A 104 -11.66 -11.12 20.50
N LEU A 105 -11.53 -11.13 19.17
CA LEU A 105 -11.31 -9.94 18.35
C LEU A 105 -12.00 -10.08 16.98
N GLY A 106 -12.85 -9.12 16.65
CA GLY A 106 -13.49 -9.03 15.34
C GLY A 106 -12.73 -8.10 14.40
N LEU A 107 -12.30 -8.58 13.23
CA LEU A 107 -11.61 -7.80 12.19
C LEU A 107 -12.11 -8.13 10.79
N CYS A 108 -11.84 -7.24 9.82
CA CYS A 108 -11.92 -7.61 8.42
C CYS A 108 -10.82 -8.64 8.06
N ALA A 109 -10.98 -9.36 6.94
CA ALA A 109 -10.04 -10.41 6.54
C ALA A 109 -8.59 -9.91 6.41
N ALA A 110 -8.39 -8.76 5.77
CA ALA A 110 -7.06 -8.19 5.57
C ALA A 110 -6.37 -7.81 6.90
N CYS A 111 -7.10 -7.21 7.84
CA CYS A 111 -6.56 -6.87 9.15
C CYS A 111 -6.28 -8.12 10.00
N ASN A 112 -7.14 -9.14 9.90
CA ASN A 112 -6.90 -10.42 10.59
C ASN A 112 -5.64 -11.12 10.10
N HIS A 113 -5.44 -11.20 8.78
CA HIS A 113 -4.22 -11.77 8.22
C HIS A 113 -2.98 -10.95 8.57
N ALA A 114 -3.08 -9.61 8.56
CA ALA A 114 -1.97 -8.74 8.92
C ALA A 114 -1.50 -8.97 10.37
N LYS A 115 -2.41 -9.08 11.35
CA LYS A 115 -2.03 -9.28 12.76
C LYS A 115 -1.33 -10.62 13.04
N GLN A 116 -1.51 -11.61 12.16
CA GLN A 116 -0.89 -12.93 12.25
C GLN A 116 0.47 -12.99 11.54
N GLY A 117 0.90 -11.89 10.90
CA GLY A 117 2.18 -11.85 10.21
C GLY A 117 3.36 -11.78 11.18
N ASP A 118 4.52 -12.23 10.73
CA ASP A 118 5.75 -12.22 11.52
C ASP A 118 6.07 -10.83 12.08
N GLY A 119 6.47 -10.79 13.35
CA GLY A 119 6.81 -9.55 14.06
C GLY A 119 5.61 -8.70 14.49
N TRP A 120 4.38 -9.10 14.19
CA TRP A 120 3.19 -8.49 14.78
C TRP A 120 2.91 -9.07 16.16
N THR A 121 2.45 -8.23 17.08
CA THR A 121 1.91 -8.69 18.37
C THR A 121 0.57 -8.02 18.63
N THR A 122 -0.39 -8.78 19.14
CA THR A 122 -1.70 -8.27 19.53
C THR A 122 -1.96 -8.63 20.98
N THR A 123 -2.25 -7.63 21.82
CA THR A 123 -2.37 -7.80 23.27
C THR A 123 -3.64 -7.15 23.78
N ARG A 124 -4.34 -7.85 24.68
CA ARG A 124 -5.45 -7.28 25.45
C ARG A 124 -4.87 -6.36 26.53
N THR A 125 -5.31 -5.11 26.57
CA THR A 125 -4.86 -4.13 27.57
C THR A 125 -6.04 -3.54 28.33
N SER A 126 -5.75 -2.83 29.41
CA SER A 126 -6.73 -2.00 30.11
C SER A 126 -7.12 -0.79 29.26
N ASP A 127 -8.34 -0.29 29.43
CA ASP A 127 -8.78 1.00 28.87
C ASP A 127 -7.99 2.13 29.56
N PRO A 128 -7.33 3.04 28.80
CA PRO A 128 -6.65 4.20 29.36
C PRO A 128 -7.53 5.09 30.25
N ASP A 129 -8.84 5.11 29.98
CA ASP A 129 -9.79 5.93 30.73
C ASP A 129 -10.34 5.20 31.97
N GLY A 130 -9.90 3.96 32.23
CA GLY A 130 -10.33 3.16 33.38
C GLY A 130 -11.74 2.58 33.29
N ASN A 131 -12.41 2.71 32.13
CA ASN A 131 -13.81 2.32 31.93
C ASN A 131 -14.03 0.83 31.63
N ASP A 132 -13.02 -0.02 31.83
CA ASP A 132 -13.02 -1.47 31.54
C ASP A 132 -13.53 -1.84 30.13
N ARG A 133 -13.31 -0.98 29.13
CA ARG A 133 -13.69 -1.31 27.75
C ARG A 133 -12.71 -2.33 27.18
N HIS A 134 -13.24 -3.20 26.32
CA HIS A 134 -12.43 -4.13 25.55
C HIS A 134 -11.47 -3.33 24.64
N THR A 135 -10.21 -3.33 25.07
CA THR A 135 -9.11 -2.56 24.50
C THR A 135 -8.03 -3.51 24.02
N VAL A 136 -7.62 -3.34 22.77
CA VAL A 136 -6.60 -4.16 22.14
C VAL A 136 -5.50 -3.27 21.59
N GLU A 137 -4.26 -3.65 21.88
CA GLU A 137 -3.07 -3.00 21.39
C GLU A 137 -2.41 -3.88 20.32
N PHE A 138 -2.08 -3.27 19.19
CA PHE A 138 -1.36 -3.87 18.08
C PHE A 138 0.02 -3.25 18.01
N ARG A 139 1.06 -4.08 17.97
CA ARG A 139 2.41 -3.66 17.66
C ARG A 139 2.79 -4.17 16.28
N THR A 140 3.24 -3.25 15.44
CA THR A 140 3.76 -3.55 14.10
C THR A 140 5.19 -4.10 14.18
N PRO A 141 5.67 -4.81 13.13
CA PRO A 141 7.07 -5.24 13.03
C PRO A 141 8.07 -4.09 13.10
N THR A 142 7.67 -2.90 12.64
CA THR A 142 8.45 -1.66 12.72
C THR A 142 8.47 -1.01 14.11
N GLY A 143 7.79 -1.60 15.10
CA GLY A 143 7.78 -1.12 16.48
C GLY A 143 6.70 -0.09 16.82
N HIS A 144 5.91 0.38 15.84
CA HIS A 144 4.77 1.26 16.10
C HIS A 144 3.64 0.53 16.81
N THR A 145 2.96 1.25 17.70
CA THR A 145 1.86 0.75 18.52
C THR A 145 0.57 1.48 18.17
N TYR A 146 -0.51 0.73 17.98
CA TYR A 146 -1.85 1.23 17.71
C TYR A 146 -2.85 0.61 18.69
N ARG A 147 -3.88 1.37 19.06
CA ARG A 147 -4.89 0.93 20.01
C ARG A 147 -6.27 0.97 19.38
N SER A 148 -7.02 -0.12 19.54
CA SER A 148 -8.44 -0.21 19.22
C SER A 148 -9.21 -0.33 20.51
N ILE A 149 -10.16 0.57 20.72
CA ILE A 149 -11.04 0.53 21.88
C ILE A 149 -12.46 0.34 21.40
N SER A 150 -13.15 -0.64 21.96
CA SER A 150 -14.56 -0.87 21.66
C SER A 150 -15.38 0.38 21.95
N PRO A 151 -16.38 0.71 21.12
CA PRO A 151 -17.27 1.84 21.38
C PRO A 151 -18.01 1.62 22.71
N SER A 152 -18.41 2.72 23.34
CA SER A 152 -19.27 2.64 24.52
C SER A 152 -20.56 1.90 24.21
N LEU A 153 -21.08 1.15 25.18
CA LEU A 153 -22.37 0.48 25.02
C LEU A 153 -23.43 1.52 24.66
N PRO A 154 -24.33 1.22 23.70
CA PRO A 154 -25.43 2.10 23.39
C PRO A 154 -26.30 2.31 24.64
N ILE A 155 -26.79 3.53 24.81
CA ILE A 155 -27.74 3.87 25.88
C ILE A 155 -28.95 2.94 25.78
N PRO A 156 -29.35 2.25 26.86
CA PRO A 156 -30.50 1.35 26.84
C PRO A 156 -31.74 2.09 26.35
N TRP A 157 -32.51 1.45 25.48
CA TRP A 157 -33.82 1.97 25.09
C TRP A 157 -34.68 2.11 26.34
N LYS A 158 -35.09 3.33 26.70
CA LYS A 158 -36.01 3.53 27.82
C LYS A 158 -37.32 2.81 27.48
N ARG A 159 -37.71 1.80 28.27
CA ARG A 159 -39.08 1.28 28.17
C ARG A 159 -40.03 2.44 28.46
N ALA A 160 -40.89 2.78 27.50
CA ALA A 160 -42.02 3.67 27.77
C ALA A 160 -42.84 3.02 28.89
N GLY A 161 -43.07 3.77 29.97
CA GLY A 161 -43.91 3.36 31.09
C GLY A 161 -45.38 3.28 30.69
#